data_AF-A0A101IK02-F1
#
_entry.id   AF-A0A101IK02-F1
#
_cell.length_a   1.000
_cell.length_b   1.000
_cell.length_c   1.000
_cell.angle_alpha   90.00
_cell.angle_beta   90.00
_cell.angle_gamma   90.00
#
_symmetry.space_group_name_H-M   'P 1'
#
loop_
_entity.id
_entity.type
_entity.pdbx_description
1 polymer ?
#
loop_
_entity_poly.entity_id
_entity_poly.type
_entity_poly.pdbx_seq_one_letter_code
_entity_poly.pdbx_strand_id
1 'polypeptide(L)'
;MNEKPIKGEYLETLLRSRQTIFSTKDISLLWQERDNKIINNRLKKYTRAGKLIRVYRGLYAKDEDYNQFELATRIYTPSYISFETVLTRSGINFQYYSNIFVASYVSREIIVNNQKISFVRMKDYVLSNNLGIIHNDCYAIATPERAFLDRLYTNKKYYFDNLSTLNWEKVFEILPVYNNKRLEREVNSCFKREQNK
;
A
#
# COMPACT_ATOMS: atom_id res chain seq x y z
N MET A 1 -13.48 7.67 26.07
CA MET A 1 -14.12 8.62 25.15
C MET A 1 -13.18 9.80 25.02
N ASN A 2 -12.60 10.04 23.84
CA ASN A 2 -11.81 11.25 23.67
C ASN A 2 -12.79 12.39 23.37
N GLU A 3 -12.68 13.50 24.07
CA GLU A 3 -13.50 14.69 23.82
C GLU A 3 -12.99 15.42 22.56
N LYS A 4 -13.82 16.30 21.99
CA LYS A 4 -13.43 17.15 20.85
C LYS A 4 -12.22 18.02 21.27
N PRO A 5 -11.12 18.03 20.50
CA PRO A 5 -9.93 18.79 20.89
C PRO A 5 -10.24 20.30 21.06
N ILE A 6 -9.61 20.92 22.07
CA ILE A 6 -9.71 22.35 22.32
C ILE A 6 -8.75 23.10 21.38
N LYS A 7 -8.95 24.42 21.21
CA LYS A 7 -8.13 25.28 20.34
C LYS A 7 -6.65 25.22 20.73
N GLY A 8 -5.85 24.52 19.91
CA GLY A 8 -4.41 24.28 20.14
C GLY A 8 -4.07 22.80 20.00
N GLU A 9 -4.96 21.94 20.48
CA GLU A 9 -4.78 20.49 20.55
C GLU A 9 -4.98 19.77 19.21
N TYR A 10 -5.71 20.38 18.27
CA TYR A 10 -5.96 19.78 16.94
C TYR A 10 -4.68 19.38 16.19
N LEU A 11 -3.59 20.15 16.33
CA LEU A 11 -2.33 19.76 15.72
C LEU A 11 -1.66 18.64 16.50
N GLU A 12 -1.66 18.74 17.83
CA GLU A 12 -1.07 17.74 18.71
C GLU A 12 -1.69 16.35 18.53
N THR A 13 -3.01 16.27 18.30
CA THR A 13 -3.68 14.98 18.03
C THR A 13 -3.14 14.29 16.79
N LEU A 14 -2.80 15.07 15.74
CA LEU A 14 -2.14 14.52 14.55
C LEU A 14 -0.71 14.10 14.89
N LEU A 15 0.07 14.96 15.56
CA LEU A 15 1.48 14.71 15.87
C LEU A 15 1.69 13.46 16.73
N ARG A 16 0.81 13.22 17.72
CA ARG A 16 0.85 12.04 18.61
C ARG A 16 0.42 10.73 17.93
N SER A 17 -0.24 10.78 16.77
CA SER A 17 -0.62 9.57 16.02
C SER A 17 0.62 8.83 15.50
N ARG A 18 0.55 7.52 15.29
CA ARG A 18 1.62 6.79 14.57
C ARG A 18 1.57 7.01 13.05
N GLN A 19 0.40 7.35 12.52
CA GLN A 19 0.22 7.66 11.09
C GLN A 19 1.09 8.85 10.71
N THR A 20 1.72 8.75 9.54
CA THR A 20 2.49 9.86 8.97
C THR A 20 1.70 10.59 7.89
N ILE A 21 0.67 9.94 7.31
CA ILE A 21 -0.18 10.49 6.26
C ILE A 21 -1.65 10.50 6.70
N PHE A 22 -2.25 11.68 6.62
CA PHE A 22 -3.63 11.92 7.00
C PHE A 22 -4.47 12.35 5.81
N SER A 23 -5.56 11.63 5.56
CA SER A 23 -6.63 12.08 4.70
C SER A 23 -7.55 13.06 5.44
N THR A 24 -8.34 13.82 4.69
CA THR A 24 -9.40 14.66 5.29
C THR A 24 -10.40 13.85 6.12
N LYS A 25 -10.62 12.56 5.79
CA LYS A 25 -11.48 11.66 6.56
C LYS A 25 -10.87 11.31 7.92
N ASP A 26 -9.58 11.00 7.96
CA ASP A 26 -8.89 10.70 9.23
C ASP A 26 -8.89 11.93 10.13
N ILE A 27 -8.63 13.10 9.55
CA ILE A 27 -8.63 14.38 10.26
C ILE A 27 -10.02 14.70 10.81
N SER A 28 -11.08 14.47 10.03
CA SER A 28 -12.46 14.60 10.49
C SER A 28 -12.74 13.71 11.71
N LEU A 29 -12.28 12.47 11.69
CA LEU A 29 -12.42 11.53 12.80
C LEU A 29 -11.62 11.95 14.04
N LEU A 30 -10.33 12.25 13.87
CA LEU A 30 -9.42 12.64 14.95
C LEU A 30 -9.84 13.96 15.62
N TRP A 31 -10.39 14.90 14.85
CA TRP A 31 -10.85 16.19 15.35
C TRP A 31 -12.30 16.18 15.80
N GLN A 32 -13.04 15.09 15.57
CA GLN A 32 -14.48 15.00 15.78
C GLN A 32 -15.22 16.19 15.18
N GLU A 33 -14.78 16.58 13.98
CA GLU A 33 -15.33 17.70 13.23
C GLU A 33 -15.97 17.17 11.96
N ARG A 34 -17.21 17.55 11.70
CA ARG A 34 -17.98 17.11 10.52
C ARG A 34 -18.06 18.20 9.46
N ASP A 35 -17.83 19.46 9.85
CA ASP A 35 -17.82 20.57 8.89
C ASP A 35 -16.49 20.62 8.11
N ASN A 36 -16.56 20.15 6.87
CA ASN A 36 -15.44 20.18 5.93
C ASN A 36 -14.87 21.59 5.71
N LYS A 37 -15.68 22.66 5.82
CA LYS A 37 -15.20 24.03 5.69
C LYS A 37 -14.27 24.40 6.85
N ILE A 38 -14.63 24.03 8.07
CA ILE A 38 -13.80 24.24 9.27
C ILE A 38 -12.50 23.44 9.16
N ILE A 39 -12.59 22.16 8.79
CA ILE A 39 -11.41 21.29 8.61
C ILE A 39 -10.46 21.87 7.57
N ASN A 40 -10.97 22.20 6.38
CA ASN A 40 -10.17 22.73 5.28
C ASN A 40 -9.52 24.07 5.62
N ASN A 41 -10.24 24.96 6.30
CA ASN A 41 -9.67 26.24 6.75
C ASN A 41 -8.53 26.02 7.75
N ARG A 42 -8.69 25.07 8.69
CA ARG A 42 -7.64 24.75 9.67
C ARG A 42 -6.43 24.09 9.01
N LEU A 43 -6.64 23.14 8.11
CA LEU A 43 -5.55 22.52 7.34
C LEU A 43 -4.79 23.55 6.51
N LYS A 44 -5.50 24.44 5.82
CA LYS A 44 -4.89 25.54 5.06
C LYS A 44 -4.05 26.46 5.96
N LYS A 45 -4.50 26.72 7.20
CA LYS A 45 -3.73 27.49 8.18
C LYS A 45 -2.45 26.75 8.58
N TYR A 46 -2.54 25.44 8.87
CA TYR A 46 -1.37 24.66 9.26
C TYR A 46 -0.36 24.48 8.12
N THR A 47 -0.81 24.26 6.89
CA THR A 47 0.08 24.16 5.74
C THR A 47 0.75 25.49 5.40
N ARG A 48 0.02 26.61 5.48
CA ARG A 48 0.62 27.96 5.32
C ARG A 48 1.66 28.29 6.39
N ALA A 49 1.48 27.75 7.60
CA ALA A 49 2.41 27.94 8.71
C ALA A 49 3.56 26.92 8.72
N GLY A 50 3.67 26.04 7.71
CA GLY A 50 4.70 24.99 7.66
C GLY A 50 4.55 23.88 8.70
N LYS A 51 3.40 23.78 9.37
CA LYS A 51 3.16 22.79 10.44
C LYS A 51 2.65 21.44 9.94
N LEU A 52 2.19 21.40 8.69
CA LEU A 52 1.79 20.20 7.96
C LEU A 52 2.19 20.41 6.50
N ILE A 53 2.47 19.32 5.80
CA ILE A 53 2.81 19.35 4.38
C ILE A 53 1.68 18.72 3.60
N ARG A 54 1.21 19.38 2.53
CA ARG A 54 0.26 18.75 1.62
C ARG A 54 1.02 17.94 0.58
N VAL A 55 1.16 16.64 0.82
CA VAL A 55 1.95 15.73 -0.04
C VAL A 55 1.19 15.28 -1.28
N TYR A 56 -0.14 15.21 -1.22
CA TYR A 56 -0.99 14.89 -2.37
C TYR A 56 -2.38 15.52 -2.21
N ARG A 57 -3.21 15.46 -3.25
CA ARG A 57 -4.57 16.03 -3.18
C ARG A 57 -5.37 15.36 -2.06
N GLY A 58 -5.62 16.12 -0.98
CA GLY A 58 -6.43 15.67 0.15
C GLY A 58 -5.66 14.82 1.17
N LEU A 59 -4.34 14.68 1.00
CA LEU A 59 -3.44 13.98 1.91
C LEU A 59 -2.41 14.95 2.47
N TYR A 60 -2.17 14.84 3.78
CA TYR A 60 -1.30 15.72 4.55
C TYR A 60 -0.31 14.88 5.36
N ALA A 61 0.92 15.35 5.45
CA ALA A 61 1.98 14.77 6.27
C ALA A 61 2.35 15.70 7.42
N LYS A 62 2.95 15.15 8.48
CA LYS A 62 3.47 15.93 9.61
C LYS A 62 4.71 16.74 9.22
N ASP A 63 5.60 16.10 8.48
CA ASP A 63 6.90 16.58 8.06
C ASP A 63 7.31 15.88 6.75
N GLU A 64 8.55 16.08 6.30
CA GLU A 64 9.09 15.50 5.07
C GLU A 64 9.50 14.02 5.21
N ASP A 65 9.65 13.51 6.43
CA ASP A 65 10.07 12.13 6.73
C ASP A 65 8.87 11.17 6.87
N TYR A 66 7.83 11.42 6.07
CA TYR A 66 6.64 10.57 6.07
C TYR A 66 6.91 9.22 5.41
N ASN A 67 6.15 8.20 5.82
CA ASN A 67 6.27 6.88 5.25
C ASN A 67 5.72 6.84 3.82
N GLN A 68 6.60 6.59 2.85
CA GLN A 68 6.22 6.56 1.43
C GLN A 68 5.24 5.43 1.09
N PHE A 69 5.26 4.30 1.81
CA PHE A 69 4.31 3.20 1.61
C PHE A 69 2.93 3.55 2.14
N GLU A 70 2.87 4.26 3.26
CA GLU A 70 1.64 4.84 3.74
C GLU A 70 1.07 5.81 2.70
N LEU A 71 1.86 6.75 2.19
CA LEU A 71 1.40 7.65 1.12
C LEU A 71 0.87 6.87 -0.09
N ALA A 72 1.63 5.89 -0.57
CA ALA A 72 1.28 5.13 -1.77
C ALA A 72 -0.06 4.38 -1.63
N THR A 73 -0.33 3.77 -0.47
CA THR A 73 -1.59 3.03 -0.24
C THR A 73 -2.80 3.95 0.06
N ARG A 74 -2.55 5.21 0.46
CA ARG A 74 -3.61 6.20 0.77
C ARG A 74 -4.07 7.00 -0.45
N ILE A 75 -3.29 7.05 -1.54
CA ILE A 75 -3.67 7.76 -2.78
C ILE A 75 -4.90 7.11 -3.44
N TYR A 76 -4.91 5.77 -3.54
CA TYR A 76 -6.02 4.99 -4.08
C TYR A 76 -6.34 3.85 -3.14
N THR A 77 -7.37 4.03 -2.31
CA THR A 77 -7.84 3.03 -1.33
C THR A 77 -9.14 2.37 -1.84
N PRO A 78 -9.31 1.03 -1.76
CA PRO A 78 -8.40 0.05 -1.16
C PRO A 78 -7.17 -0.26 -2.01
N SER A 79 -6.03 -0.49 -1.35
CA SER A 79 -4.78 -0.93 -1.97
C SER A 79 -3.78 -1.46 -0.93
N TYR A 80 -2.74 -2.14 -1.42
CA TYR A 80 -1.60 -2.61 -0.62
C TYR A 80 -0.32 -2.64 -1.45
N ILE A 81 0.83 -2.55 -0.79
CA ILE A 81 2.15 -2.67 -1.41
C ILE A 81 2.37 -4.12 -1.87
N SER A 82 2.79 -4.33 -3.11
CA SER A 82 2.97 -5.68 -3.68
C SER A 82 4.06 -5.70 -4.78
N PHE A 83 4.06 -6.75 -5.59
CA PHE A 83 4.90 -6.93 -6.78
C PHE A 83 6.40 -6.70 -6.53
N GLU A 84 7.11 -6.04 -7.44
CA GLU A 84 8.57 -5.83 -7.36
C GLU A 84 8.99 -5.19 -6.03
N THR A 85 8.16 -4.34 -5.42
CA THR A 85 8.49 -3.75 -4.13
C THR A 85 8.64 -4.81 -3.05
N VAL A 86 7.79 -5.83 -3.03
CA VAL A 86 7.89 -6.95 -2.08
C VAL A 86 8.90 -7.99 -2.58
N LEU A 87 8.81 -8.39 -3.86
CA LEU A 87 9.65 -9.43 -4.46
C LEU A 87 11.15 -9.10 -4.37
N THR A 88 11.53 -7.83 -4.56
CA THR A 88 12.94 -7.41 -4.45
C THR A 88 13.38 -7.39 -2.99
N ARG A 89 12.54 -6.90 -2.08
CA ARG A 89 12.83 -6.85 -0.63
C ARG A 89 12.92 -8.23 0.00
N SER A 90 12.24 -9.22 -0.56
CA SER A 90 12.30 -10.61 -0.11
C SER A 90 13.38 -11.44 -0.80
N GLY A 91 14.20 -10.85 -1.67
CA GLY A 91 15.27 -11.55 -2.38
C GLY A 91 14.78 -12.54 -3.44
N ILE A 92 13.55 -12.38 -3.95
CA ILE A 92 13.02 -13.19 -5.06
C ILE A 92 13.46 -12.63 -6.41
N ASN A 93 13.50 -11.31 -6.52
CA ASN A 93 14.04 -10.60 -7.67
C ASN A 93 15.27 -9.80 -7.26
N PHE A 94 16.30 -9.79 -8.10
CA PHE A 94 17.51 -9.03 -7.87
C PHE A 94 17.57 -7.72 -8.65
N GLN A 95 16.68 -7.54 -9.64
CA GLN A 95 16.59 -6.30 -10.38
C GLN A 95 16.13 -5.15 -9.47
N TYR A 96 16.92 -4.08 -9.43
CA TYR A 96 16.57 -2.87 -8.70
C TYR A 96 15.44 -2.11 -9.42
N TYR A 97 14.36 -1.85 -8.69
CA TYR A 97 13.29 -0.97 -9.12
C TYR A 97 13.17 0.19 -8.14
N SER A 98 13.32 1.42 -8.63
CA SER A 98 13.10 2.64 -7.82
C SER A 98 11.62 2.92 -7.54
N ASN A 99 10.70 2.19 -8.18
CA ASN A 99 9.27 2.44 -8.08
C ASN A 99 8.66 1.72 -6.87
N ILE A 100 7.64 2.33 -6.28
CA ILE A 100 6.73 1.66 -5.35
C ILE A 100 5.60 1.06 -6.17
N PHE A 101 5.45 -0.27 -6.13
CA PHE A 101 4.39 -1.00 -6.79
C PHE A 101 3.25 -1.29 -5.82
N VAL A 102 2.04 -0.96 -6.26
CA VAL A 102 0.84 -1.00 -5.43
C VAL A 102 -0.27 -1.76 -6.16
N ALA A 103 -0.83 -2.77 -5.51
CA ALA A 103 -2.05 -3.42 -5.97
C ALA A 103 -3.24 -2.51 -5.67
N SER A 104 -3.99 -2.09 -6.68
CA SER A 104 -5.10 -1.15 -6.54
C SER A 104 -6.24 -1.45 -7.51
N TYR A 105 -7.35 -0.71 -7.41
CA TYR A 105 -8.45 -0.78 -8.37
C TYR A 105 -8.18 0.04 -9.64
N VAL A 106 -7.08 0.79 -9.71
CA VAL A 106 -6.68 1.57 -10.90
C VAL A 106 -5.36 1.08 -11.49
N SER A 107 -5.18 1.32 -12.79
CA SER A 107 -3.90 1.16 -13.48
C SER A 107 -3.36 2.54 -13.83
N ARG A 108 -2.34 3.01 -13.11
CA ARG A 108 -1.80 4.35 -13.29
C ARG A 108 -0.38 4.42 -12.75
N GLU A 109 0.43 5.28 -13.35
CA GLU A 109 1.72 5.67 -12.83
C GLU A 109 1.69 7.15 -12.47
N ILE A 110 2.21 7.50 -11.29
CA ILE A 110 2.35 8.89 -10.86
C ILE A 110 3.73 9.11 -10.24
N ILE A 111 4.13 10.37 -10.15
CA ILE A 111 5.32 10.79 -9.41
C ILE A 111 4.86 11.75 -8.32
N VAL A 112 5.22 11.47 -7.08
CA VAL A 112 4.92 12.33 -5.92
C VAL A 112 6.21 12.54 -5.14
N ASN A 113 6.65 13.79 -4.98
CA ASN A 113 7.91 14.14 -4.32
C ASN A 113 9.09 13.30 -4.83
N ASN A 114 9.26 13.27 -6.15
CA ASN A 114 10.29 12.49 -6.86
C ASN A 114 10.20 10.96 -6.70
N GLN A 115 9.26 10.44 -5.90
CA GLN A 115 8.99 9.02 -5.78
C GLN A 115 8.01 8.57 -6.86
N LYS A 116 8.44 7.61 -7.67
CA LYS A 116 7.62 6.98 -8.70
C LYS A 116 6.73 5.89 -8.08
N ILE A 117 5.43 5.94 -8.33
CA ILE A 117 4.44 5.00 -7.79
C ILE A 117 3.66 4.39 -8.96
N SER A 118 3.71 3.07 -9.08
CA SER A 118 3.06 2.30 -10.13
C SER A 118 1.89 1.50 -9.53
N PHE A 119 0.67 1.93 -9.83
CA PHE A 119 -0.55 1.24 -9.45
C PHE A 119 -0.92 0.21 -10.50
N VAL A 120 -1.08 -1.03 -10.07
CA VAL A 120 -1.48 -2.15 -10.91
C VAL A 120 -2.90 -2.55 -10.57
N ARG A 121 -3.77 -2.59 -11.59
CA ARG A 121 -5.18 -2.91 -11.40
C ARG A 121 -5.38 -4.38 -11.05
N MET A 122 -6.02 -4.63 -9.92
CA MET A 122 -6.49 -5.93 -9.46
C MET A 122 -8.02 -5.95 -9.47
N LYS A 123 -8.60 -7.16 -9.49
CA LYS A 123 -10.06 -7.30 -9.34
C LYS A 123 -10.46 -7.07 -7.88
N ASP A 124 -11.66 -6.55 -7.67
CA ASP A 124 -12.16 -6.15 -6.35
C ASP A 124 -12.13 -7.31 -5.34
N TYR A 125 -12.50 -8.53 -5.76
CA TYR A 125 -12.46 -9.72 -4.89
C TYR A 125 -11.05 -10.14 -4.47
N VAL A 126 -10.03 -9.75 -5.23
CA VAL A 126 -8.62 -9.98 -4.88
C VAL A 126 -8.17 -8.89 -3.89
N LEU A 127 -8.57 -7.62 -4.13
CA LEU A 127 -8.23 -6.49 -3.26
C LEU A 127 -8.88 -6.57 -1.88
N SER A 128 -10.09 -7.13 -1.78
CA SER A 128 -10.82 -7.27 -0.52
C SER A 128 -10.42 -8.49 0.30
N ASN A 129 -9.55 -9.35 -0.23
CA ASN A 129 -9.10 -10.56 0.46
C ASN A 129 -7.77 -10.34 1.17
N ASN A 130 -7.78 -10.53 2.50
CA ASN A 130 -6.64 -10.26 3.38
C ASN A 130 -5.61 -11.41 3.47
N LEU A 131 -5.84 -12.56 2.82
CA LEU A 131 -4.87 -13.67 2.86
C LEU A 131 -3.55 -13.26 2.20
N GLY A 132 -2.46 -13.45 2.93
CA GLY A 132 -1.14 -13.00 2.52
C GLY A 132 -0.97 -11.46 2.52
N ILE A 133 -1.78 -10.73 3.28
CA ILE A 133 -1.61 -9.28 3.48
C ILE A 133 -1.30 -9.00 4.96
N ILE A 134 -0.15 -8.36 5.19
CA ILE A 134 0.30 -7.87 6.50
C ILE A 134 -0.15 -6.41 6.64
N HIS A 135 -0.76 -6.08 7.78
CA HIS A 135 -1.14 -4.71 8.12
C HIS A 135 -0.12 -4.15 9.12
N ASN A 136 0.89 -3.44 8.59
CA ASN A 136 1.91 -2.78 9.40
C ASN A 136 1.38 -1.42 9.84
N ASP A 137 0.69 -1.35 10.98
CA ASP A 137 0.08 -0.18 11.67
C ASP A 137 -0.65 0.85 10.78
N CYS A 138 0.03 1.45 9.80
CA CYS A 138 -0.45 2.52 8.94
C CYS A 138 -0.61 2.13 7.45
N TYR A 139 -0.07 0.99 7.00
CA TYR A 139 -0.23 0.53 5.61
C TYR A 139 -0.33 -0.99 5.47
N ALA A 140 -0.93 -1.45 4.38
CA ALA A 140 -1.02 -2.86 4.00
C ALA A 140 0.09 -3.24 3.01
N ILE A 141 0.69 -4.41 3.21
CA ILE A 141 1.75 -4.97 2.35
C ILE A 141 1.57 -6.47 2.16
N ALA A 142 1.79 -6.96 0.95
CA ALA A 142 1.74 -8.38 0.63
C ALA A 142 2.89 -9.15 1.29
N THR A 143 2.64 -10.41 1.65
CA THR A 143 3.73 -11.38 1.90
C THR A 143 4.45 -11.71 0.58
N PRO A 144 5.65 -12.30 0.63
CA PRO A 144 6.34 -12.73 -0.59
C PRO A 144 5.49 -13.65 -1.48
N GLU A 145 4.74 -14.58 -0.88
CA GLU A 145 3.85 -15.51 -1.59
C GLU A 145 2.70 -14.77 -2.29
N ARG A 146 2.09 -13.80 -1.60
CA ARG A 146 1.03 -12.99 -2.19
C ARG A 146 1.54 -12.11 -3.33
N ALA A 147 2.71 -11.50 -3.17
CA ALA A 147 3.33 -10.68 -4.21
C ALA A 147 3.73 -11.49 -5.46
N PHE A 148 4.20 -12.72 -5.25
CA PHE A 148 4.47 -13.68 -6.33
C PHE A 148 3.20 -14.00 -7.12
N LEU A 149 2.11 -14.32 -6.42
CA LEU A 149 0.82 -14.61 -7.04
C LEU A 149 0.23 -13.39 -7.75
N ASP A 150 0.31 -12.20 -7.14
CA ASP A 150 -0.14 -10.95 -7.76
C ASP A 150 0.59 -10.70 -9.08
N ARG A 151 1.91 -10.87 -9.11
CA ARG A 151 2.72 -10.68 -10.31
C ARG A 151 2.36 -11.68 -11.41
N LEU A 152 2.24 -12.96 -11.08
CA LEU A 152 1.82 -13.97 -12.05
C LEU A 152 0.36 -13.78 -12.50
N TYR A 153 -0.50 -13.22 -11.65
CA TYR A 153 -1.88 -12.93 -12.01
C TYR A 153 -1.98 -11.81 -13.05
N THR A 154 -1.21 -10.74 -12.87
CA THR A 154 -1.24 -9.59 -13.80
C THR A 154 -0.45 -9.86 -15.07
N ASN A 155 0.69 -10.56 -14.99
CA ASN A 155 1.60 -10.76 -16.10
C ASN A 155 1.75 -12.25 -16.42
N LYS A 156 1.38 -12.63 -17.65
CA LYS A 156 1.38 -14.05 -18.10
C LYS A 156 2.77 -14.70 -18.12
N LYS A 157 3.82 -13.91 -18.34
CA LYS A 157 5.20 -14.38 -18.44
C LYS A 157 6.04 -13.46 -17.58
N TYR A 158 6.51 -13.99 -16.46
CA TYR A 158 7.39 -13.29 -15.55
C TYR A 158 8.49 -14.24 -15.13
N TYR A 159 9.72 -13.74 -15.09
CA TYR A 159 10.87 -14.49 -14.63
C TYR A 159 11.18 -14.05 -13.19
N PHE A 160 11.37 -15.03 -12.31
CA PHE A 160 11.77 -14.83 -10.94
C PHE A 160 13.18 -15.41 -10.77
N ASP A 161 14.06 -14.67 -10.10
CA ASP A 161 15.47 -15.07 -9.96
C ASP A 161 15.63 -16.17 -8.91
N ASN A 162 14.89 -16.08 -7.80
CA ASN A 162 14.99 -17.01 -6.68
C ASN A 162 13.62 -17.34 -6.06
N LEU A 163 13.10 -18.54 -6.30
CA LEU A 163 11.85 -19.00 -5.71
C LEU A 163 12.06 -19.84 -4.43
N SER A 164 13.30 -20.15 -4.05
CA SER A 164 13.61 -20.99 -2.88
C SER A 164 13.16 -20.37 -1.54
N THR A 165 12.95 -19.05 -1.51
CA THR A 165 12.50 -18.32 -0.32
C THR A 165 10.99 -18.40 -0.12
N LEU A 166 10.22 -18.91 -1.07
CA LEU A 166 8.77 -19.01 -0.98
C LEU A 166 8.35 -20.19 -0.11
N ASN A 167 7.38 -19.95 0.79
CA ASN A 167 6.65 -21.05 1.40
C ASN A 167 5.53 -21.51 0.45
N TRP A 168 5.75 -22.65 -0.21
CA TRP A 168 4.80 -23.18 -1.20
C TRP A 168 3.45 -23.59 -0.62
N GLU A 169 3.38 -24.04 0.64
CA GLU A 169 2.11 -24.33 1.30
C GLU A 169 1.24 -23.06 1.37
N LYS A 170 1.83 -21.93 1.77
CA LYS A 170 1.16 -20.63 1.77
C LYS A 170 0.80 -20.15 0.37
N VAL A 171 1.66 -20.39 -0.63
CA VAL A 171 1.33 -20.07 -2.04
C VAL A 171 0.03 -20.79 -2.45
N PHE A 172 -0.07 -22.10 -2.19
CA PHE A 172 -1.25 -22.87 -2.54
C PHE A 172 -2.48 -22.54 -1.67
N GLU A 173 -2.29 -22.11 -0.43
CA GLU A 173 -3.35 -21.59 0.43
C GLU A 173 -3.97 -20.30 -0.14
N ILE A 174 -3.14 -19.37 -0.66
CA ILE A 174 -3.58 -18.06 -1.16
C ILE A 174 -4.11 -18.16 -2.60
N LEU A 175 -3.58 -19.06 -3.42
CA LEU A 175 -3.89 -19.21 -4.86
C LEU A 175 -5.39 -19.20 -5.21
N PRO A 176 -6.30 -19.86 -4.46
CA PRO A 176 -7.74 -19.86 -4.75
C PRO A 176 -8.38 -18.46 -4.77
N VAL A 177 -7.80 -17.47 -4.06
CA VAL A 177 -8.29 -16.09 -4.01
C VAL A 177 -8.45 -15.48 -5.40
N TYR A 178 -7.61 -15.86 -6.35
CA TYR A 178 -7.60 -15.28 -7.69
C TYR A 178 -8.68 -15.83 -8.62
N ASN A 179 -9.24 -17.01 -8.31
CA ASN A 179 -10.21 -17.75 -9.13
C ASN A 179 -9.78 -17.77 -10.61
N ASN A 180 -8.57 -18.27 -10.88
CA ASN A 180 -7.94 -18.16 -12.19
C ASN A 180 -7.15 -19.42 -12.56
N LYS A 181 -7.77 -20.26 -13.40
CA LYS A 181 -7.18 -21.51 -13.92
C LYS A 181 -5.85 -21.30 -14.65
N ARG A 182 -5.62 -20.14 -15.27
CA ARG A 182 -4.32 -19.84 -15.92
C ARG A 182 -3.25 -19.68 -14.85
N LEU A 183 -3.53 -18.88 -13.82
CA LEU A 183 -2.60 -18.67 -12.71
C LEU A 183 -2.25 -20.00 -12.04
N GLU A 184 -3.25 -20.85 -11.77
CA GLU A 184 -3.03 -22.18 -11.20
C GLU A 184 -2.04 -23.02 -12.01
N ARG A 185 -2.15 -23.01 -13.35
CA ARG A 185 -1.22 -23.74 -14.23
C ARG A 185 0.20 -23.18 -14.17
N GLU A 186 0.35 -21.86 -14.15
CA GLU A 186 1.66 -21.20 -14.06
C GLU A 186 2.32 -21.49 -12.71
N VAL A 187 1.57 -21.38 -11.61
CA VAL A 187 2.07 -21.67 -10.25
C VAL A 187 2.51 -23.12 -10.11
N ASN A 188 1.72 -24.07 -10.61
CA ASN A 188 2.10 -25.49 -10.64
C ASN A 188 3.35 -25.73 -11.49
N SER A 189 3.52 -24.99 -12.59
CA SER A 189 4.71 -25.09 -13.44
C SER A 189 5.96 -24.55 -12.72
N CYS A 190 5.84 -23.44 -11.98
CA CYS A 190 6.90 -22.93 -11.14
C CYS A 190 7.26 -23.92 -10.02
N PHE A 191 6.27 -24.46 -9.31
CA PHE A 191 6.49 -25.42 -8.22
C PHE A 191 7.24 -26.67 -8.68
N LYS A 192 6.83 -27.26 -9.81
CA LYS A 192 7.53 -28.43 -10.40
C LYS A 192 8.97 -28.13 -10.78
N ARG A 193 9.26 -26.93 -11.29
CA ARG A 193 10.63 -26.52 -11.63
C ARG A 193 11.51 -26.41 -10.38
N GLU A 194 10.97 -25.92 -9.27
CA GLU A 194 11.72 -25.84 -8.01
C GLU A 194 11.94 -27.20 -7.35
N GLN A 195 11.03 -28.17 -7.48
CA GLN A 195 11.26 -29.53 -6.97
C GLN A 195 12.32 -30.32 -7.74
N ASN A 196 12.59 -29.93 -8.99
CA ASN A 196 13.53 -30.62 -9.88
C ASN A 196 14.93 -29.96 -9.88
N LYS A 197 15.16 -28.94 -9.05
CA LYS A 197 16.47 -28.31 -8.85
C LYS A 197 17.19 -28.97 -7.69
#